data_AF-A0A8T6SPE9-F1
#
_entry.id   AF-A0A8T6SPE9-F1
#
_cell.length_a   1.000
_cell.length_b   1.000
_cell.length_c   1.000
_cell.angle_alpha   90.00
_cell.angle_beta   90.00
_cell.angle_gamma   90.00
#
_symmetry.space_group_name_H-M   'P 1'
#
loop_
_entity.id
_entity.type
_entity.pdbx_description
1 polymer ?
#
loop_
_entity_poly.entity_id
_entity_poly.type
_entity_poly.pdbx_seq_one_letter_code
_entity_poly.pdbx_strand_id
1 'polypeptide(L)'
;MSFNLSGGVLVMVPTLNEELGIKKVLEDMPKGSVVLVVDGGSTDKTVDVAKQYQAIVMKQRFGRGKGCGVRTGMEYFLSTDYDILCMIDGDGSNDP
;
A
#
# COMPACT_ATOMS: atom_id res chain seq x y z
N MET A 1 27.31 10.57 5.72
CA MET A 1 26.62 9.39 6.30
C MET A 1 26.31 8.44 5.16
N SER A 2 26.77 7.20 5.25
CA SER A 2 26.37 6.13 4.33
C SER A 2 25.27 5.31 5.01
N PHE A 3 24.11 5.23 4.39
CA PHE A 3 23.04 4.31 4.80
C PHE A 3 23.29 2.96 4.11
N ASN A 4 23.27 1.87 4.87
CA ASN A 4 23.27 0.53 4.31
C ASN A 4 21.81 0.11 4.15
N LEU A 5 21.36 -0.02 2.90
CA LEU A 5 19.98 -0.34 2.55
C LEU A 5 19.97 -1.73 1.90
N SER A 6 19.72 -2.77 2.68
CA SER A 6 19.68 -4.17 2.23
C SER A 6 18.28 -4.80 2.20
N GLY A 7 17.33 -4.21 2.92
CA GLY A 7 15.94 -4.63 3.06
C GLY A 7 14.99 -4.19 1.95
N GLY A 8 15.37 -3.20 1.14
CA GLY A 8 14.61 -2.78 -0.04
C GLY A 8 13.44 -1.83 0.25
N VAL A 9 12.53 -1.69 -0.71
CA VAL A 9 11.42 -0.71 -0.68
C VAL A 9 10.07 -1.41 -0.55
N LEU A 10 9.27 -0.95 0.41
CA LEU A 10 7.85 -1.28 0.54
C LEU A 10 7.01 -0.08 0.07
N VAL A 11 6.09 -0.31 -0.87
CA VAL A 11 5.16 0.71 -1.35
C VAL A 11 3.82 0.52 -0.66
N MET A 12 3.42 1.48 0.17
CA MET A 12 2.13 1.48 0.86
C MET A 12 1.09 2.28 0.06
N VAL A 13 -0.08 1.68 -0.14
CA VAL A 13 -1.23 2.28 -0.83
C VAL A 13 -2.46 2.20 0.09
N PRO A 14 -2.79 3.27 0.83
CA PRO A 14 -4.04 3.34 1.60
C PRO A 14 -5.23 3.44 0.64
N THR A 15 -6.28 2.65 0.85
CA THR A 15 -7.44 2.61 -0.05
C THR A 15 -8.78 2.66 0.69
N LEU A 16 -9.82 3.18 0.02
CA LEU A 16 -11.22 3.07 0.46
C LEU A 16 -12.17 3.22 -0.74
N ASN A 17 -12.71 2.11 -1.23
CA ASN A 17 -13.59 2.04 -2.40
C ASN A 17 -12.95 2.63 -3.69
N GLU A 18 -11.80 2.08 -4.07
CA GLU A 18 -10.96 2.56 -5.18
C GLU A 18 -10.69 1.46 -6.22
N GLU A 19 -11.63 0.54 -6.48
CA GLU A 19 -11.45 -0.64 -7.37
C GLU A 19 -10.72 -0.33 -8.69
N LEU A 20 -11.10 0.77 -9.36
CA LEU A 20 -10.50 1.16 -10.64
C LEU A 20 -9.13 1.81 -10.47
N GLY A 21 -8.96 2.64 -9.44
CA GLY A 21 -7.71 3.35 -9.16
C GLY A 21 -6.62 2.37 -8.75
N ILE A 22 -6.92 1.47 -7.79
CA ILE A 22 -5.95 0.49 -7.30
C ILE A 22 -5.49 -0.45 -8.41
N LYS A 23 -6.38 -0.84 -9.33
CA LYS A 23 -6.01 -1.64 -10.49
C LYS A 23 -4.94 -0.94 -11.32
N LYS A 24 -5.20 0.31 -11.69
CA LYS A 24 -4.29 1.11 -12.51
C LYS A 24 -2.94 1.31 -11.81
N VAL A 25 -2.96 1.71 -10.54
CA VAL A 25 -1.75 1.89 -9.73
C VAL A 25 -0.90 0.62 -9.73
N LEU A 26 -1.52 -0.55 -9.54
CA LEU A 26 -0.79 -1.83 -9.50
C LEU A 26 -0.32 -2.31 -10.88
N GLU A 27 -1.02 -1.95 -11.96
CA GLU A 27 -0.57 -2.20 -13.34
C GLU A 27 0.65 -1.36 -13.72
N ASP A 28 0.70 -0.11 -13.25
CA ASP A 28 1.76 0.85 -13.57
C ASP A 28 3.00 0.68 -12.66
N MET A 29 2.90 -0.06 -11.54
CA MET A 29 4.04 -0.30 -10.65
C MET A 29 5.24 -0.95 -11.37
N PRO A 30 6.48 -0.52 -11.06
CA PRO A 30 7.68 -1.20 -11.53
C PRO A 30 7.67 -2.69 -11.18
N LYS A 31 8.14 -3.53 -12.11
CA LYS A 31 8.21 -4.99 -11.89
C LYS A 31 9.06 -5.30 -10.65
N GLY A 32 8.53 -6.17 -9.78
CA GLY A 32 9.20 -6.58 -8.54
C GLY A 32 8.95 -5.66 -7.35
N SER A 33 8.12 -4.61 -7.50
CA SER A 33 7.67 -3.79 -6.37
C SER A 33 6.92 -4.63 -5.34
N VAL A 34 7.25 -4.45 -4.07
CA VAL A 34 6.46 -5.02 -2.97
C VAL A 34 5.43 -3.99 -2.55
N VAL A 35 4.15 -4.34 -2.67
CA VAL A 35 3.05 -3.42 -2.39
C VAL A 35 2.27 -3.88 -1.16
N LEU A 36 2.05 -2.94 -0.23
CA LEU A 36 1.15 -3.05 0.90
C LEU A 36 -0.09 -2.20 0.66
N VAL A 37 -1.24 -2.83 0.46
CA VAL A 37 -2.54 -2.15 0.44
C VAL A 37 -3.12 -2.12 1.85
N VAL A 38 -3.42 -0.92 2.34
CA VAL A 38 -4.10 -0.73 3.64
C VAL A 38 -5.54 -0.30 3.40
N ASP A 39 -6.45 -1.26 3.50
CA ASP A 39 -7.86 -1.09 3.21
C ASP A 39 -8.62 -0.43 4.37
N GLY A 40 -9.33 0.65 4.06
CA GLY A 40 -10.14 1.43 4.98
C GLY A 40 -11.46 0.77 5.41
N GLY A 41 -11.74 -0.45 4.94
CA GLY A 41 -13.05 -1.09 5.01
C GLY A 41 -13.84 -0.89 3.72
N SER A 42 -13.21 -1.12 2.56
CA SER A 42 -13.89 -1.05 1.27
C SER A 42 -15.03 -2.07 1.18
N THR A 43 -16.07 -1.68 0.46
CA THR A 43 -17.27 -2.48 0.18
C THR A 43 -17.41 -2.84 -1.31
N ASP A 44 -16.54 -2.29 -2.15
CA ASP A 44 -16.37 -2.67 -3.56
C ASP A 44 -15.28 -3.76 -3.70
N LYS A 45 -14.78 -3.99 -4.92
CA LYS A 45 -13.77 -5.04 -5.17
C LYS A 45 -12.32 -4.58 -4.96
N THR A 46 -12.06 -3.42 -4.34
CA THR A 46 -10.70 -2.90 -4.10
C THR A 46 -9.75 -3.96 -3.53
N VAL A 47 -10.20 -4.68 -2.50
CA VAL A 47 -9.40 -5.73 -1.83
C VAL A 47 -9.17 -6.94 -2.74
N ASP A 48 -10.17 -7.33 -3.51
CA ASP A 48 -10.07 -8.49 -4.42
C ASP A 48 -9.12 -8.18 -5.57
N VAL A 49 -9.21 -6.99 -6.15
CA VAL A 49 -8.26 -6.50 -7.16
C VAL A 49 -6.84 -6.50 -6.59
N ALA A 50 -6.61 -5.90 -5.43
CA ALA A 50 -5.27 -5.86 -4.83
C ALA A 50 -4.64 -7.25 -4.66
N LYS A 51 -5.43 -8.24 -4.22
CA LYS A 51 -4.98 -9.63 -4.07
C LYS A 51 -4.62 -10.30 -5.39
N GLN A 52 -5.29 -9.96 -6.49
CA GLN A 52 -4.99 -10.51 -7.82
C GLN A 52 -3.58 -10.12 -8.29
N TYR A 53 -3.07 -8.96 -7.87
CA TYR A 53 -1.71 -8.48 -8.16
C TYR A 53 -0.70 -8.91 -7.09
N GLN A 54 -1.05 -9.88 -6.24
CA GLN A 54 -0.18 -10.39 -5.17
C GLN A 54 0.26 -9.34 -4.14
N ALA A 55 -0.48 -8.23 -4.03
CA ALA A 55 -0.21 -7.24 -3.00
C ALA A 55 -0.49 -7.80 -1.60
N ILE A 56 0.28 -7.35 -0.62
CA ILE A 56 0.00 -7.58 0.80
C ILE A 56 -1.20 -6.73 1.16
N VAL A 57 -2.30 -7.33 1.63
CA VAL A 57 -3.51 -6.57 1.97
C VAL A 57 -3.78 -6.66 3.46
N MET A 58 -3.93 -5.51 4.10
CA MET A 58 -4.34 -5.41 5.49
C MET A 58 -5.53 -4.48 5.64
N LYS A 59 -6.40 -4.79 6.61
CA LYS A 59 -7.47 -3.88 7.01
C LYS A 59 -6.92 -2.87 8.02
N GLN A 60 -7.29 -1.58 7.87
CA GLN A 60 -6.92 -0.56 8.84
C GLN A 60 -7.43 -0.92 10.24
N ARG A 61 -6.59 -0.75 11.25
CA ARG A 61 -6.91 -1.14 12.65
C ARG A 61 -7.49 0.00 13.47
N PHE A 62 -7.20 1.23 13.09
CA PHE A 62 -7.62 2.43 13.82
C PHE A 62 -8.83 3.07 13.13
N GLY A 63 -9.85 3.46 13.92
CA GLY A 63 -10.94 4.36 13.54
C GLY A 63 -11.37 4.38 12.06
N ARG A 64 -11.54 5.59 11.52
CA ARG A 64 -11.81 5.85 10.11
C ARG A 64 -10.83 6.92 9.60
N GLY A 65 -10.70 6.99 8.27
CA GLY A 65 -9.94 8.03 7.58
C GLY A 65 -8.49 7.63 7.24
N LYS A 66 -7.94 8.28 6.22
CA LYS A 66 -6.63 7.97 5.62
C LYS A 66 -5.49 7.89 6.63
N GLY A 67 -5.45 8.82 7.60
CA GLY A 67 -4.39 8.83 8.62
C GLY A 67 -4.35 7.57 9.48
N CYS A 68 -5.50 6.94 9.73
CA CYS A 68 -5.57 5.66 10.44
C CYS A 68 -5.00 4.50 9.60
N GLY A 69 -5.28 4.49 8.29
CA GLY A 69 -4.68 3.56 7.34
C GLY A 69 -3.17 3.73 7.27
N VAL A 70 -2.68 4.96 7.08
CA VAL A 70 -1.25 5.29 7.07
C VAL A 70 -0.56 4.81 8.34
N ARG A 71 -1.13 5.10 9.52
CA ARG A 71 -0.58 4.60 10.79
C ARG A 71 -0.50 3.08 10.83
N THR A 72 -1.56 2.39 10.39
CA THR A 72 -1.58 0.92 10.36
C THR A 72 -0.47 0.36 9.48
N GLY A 73 -0.24 0.95 8.30
CA GLY A 73 0.83 0.50 7.41
C GLY A 73 2.23 0.87 7.89
N MET A 74 2.39 2.01 8.58
CA MET A 74 3.66 2.35 9.25
C MET A 74 4.00 1.37 10.37
N GLU A 75 3.03 0.97 11.19
CA GLU A 75 3.24 -0.06 12.23
C GLU A 75 3.65 -1.40 11.61
N TYR A 76 3.07 -1.77 10.47
CA TYR A 76 3.51 -2.95 9.73
C TYR A 76 4.94 -2.80 9.21
N PHE A 77 5.26 -1.70 8.53
CA PHE A 77 6.60 -1.42 8.02
C PHE A 77 7.66 -1.51 9.12
N LEU A 78 7.41 -0.92 10.29
CA LEU A 78 8.33 -0.97 11.44
C LEU A 78 8.52 -2.38 12.03
N SER A 79 7.66 -3.33 11.69
CA SER A 79 7.78 -4.74 12.07
C SER A 79 8.47 -5.62 11.02
N THR A 80 8.89 -5.02 9.90
CA THR A 80 9.58 -5.70 8.79
C THR A 80 11.03 -5.24 8.68
N ASP A 81 11.81 -5.93 7.86
CA ASP A 81 13.20 -5.58 7.56
C ASP A 81 13.35 -4.63 6.36
N TYR A 82 12.26 -4.05 5.82
CA TYR A 82 12.34 -3.08 4.72
C TYR A 82 13.02 -1.79 5.18
N ASP A 83 13.85 -1.18 4.33
CA ASP A 83 14.55 0.05 4.70
C ASP A 83 13.76 1.31 4.36
N ILE A 84 12.94 1.25 3.30
CA ILE A 84 12.24 2.40 2.74
C ILE A 84 10.75 2.11 2.66
N LEU A 85 9.96 3.03 3.19
CA LEU A 85 8.52 3.09 2.98
C LEU A 85 8.20 4.21 1.99
N CYS A 86 7.68 3.87 0.82
CA CYS A 86 7.07 4.81 -0.10
C CYS A 86 5.56 4.79 0.11
N MET A 87 4.89 5.95 0.02
CA MET A 87 3.43 6.02 0.06
C MET A 87 2.91 6.59 -1.24
N ILE A 88 1.95 5.90 -1.86
CA ILE A 88 1.28 6.29 -3.09
C ILE A 88 -0.24 6.25 -2.86
N ASP A 89 -0.97 7.16 -3.49
CA ASP A 89 -2.43 7.23 -3.36
C ASP A 89 -3.12 6.20 -4.28
N GLY A 90 -4.16 5.56 -3.76
CA GLY A 90 -4.88 4.48 -4.46
C GLY A 90 -5.86 4.94 -5.55
N ASP A 91 -6.07 6.25 -5.69
CA ASP A 91 -6.98 6.83 -6.69
C ASP A 91 -6.35 6.96 -8.10
N GLY A 92 -5.06 6.68 -8.24
CA GLY A 92 -4.34 6.74 -9.52
C GLY A 92 -3.92 8.15 -9.95
N SER A 93 -3.93 9.12 -9.02
CA SER A 93 -3.45 10.50 -9.26
C SER A 93 -1.93 10.61 -9.34
N ASN A 94 -1.20 9.61 -8.84
CA ASN A 94 0.25 9.54 -8.84
C ASN A 94 0.75 8.63 -9.98
N ASP A 95 1.88 9.01 -10.61
CA ASP A 95 2.62 8.15 -11.55
C ASP A 95 3.61 7.28 -10.75
N PRO A 96 3.40 5.95 -10.66
CA PRO A 96 4.16 5.05 -9.79
C PRO A 96 5.63 4.78 -10.15
#